data_AF-A0A9P0G3E2-F1
#
_entry.id   AF-A0A9P0G3E2-F1
#
_cell.length_a   1.000
_cell.length_b   1.000
_cell.length_c   1.000
_cell.angle_alpha   90.00
_cell.angle_beta   90.00
_cell.angle_gamma   90.00
#
_symmetry.space_group_name_H-M   'P 1'
#
loop_
_entity.id
_entity.type
_entity.pdbx_description
1 polymer ?
#
loop_
_entity_poly.entity_id
_entity_poly.type
_entity_poly.pdbx_seq_one_letter_code
_entity_poly.pdbx_strand_id
1 'polypeptide(L)'
;MEAFIFLFAKCRLCLERPGVINLFGSGNEDLPEDVYLCTGLRVHPSDNFPQKICNECIGIIHEAKKLRVRAFKNDTHLRTLFMVDGVKKDNSVSN
;
A
#
# COMPACT_ATOMS: atom_id res chain seq x y z
N MET A 1 -33.11 7.23 -0.93
CA MET A 1 -32.17 8.37 -0.90
C MET A 1 -31.26 8.29 0.33
N GLU A 2 -31.78 7.97 1.52
CA GLU A 2 -30.98 7.92 2.76
C GLU A 2 -29.84 6.89 2.78
N ALA A 3 -30.07 5.67 2.26
CA ALA A 3 -29.04 4.62 2.22
C ALA A 3 -27.75 5.05 1.50
N PHE A 4 -27.87 5.95 0.50
CA PHE A 4 -26.74 6.46 -0.27
C PHE A 4 -25.90 7.46 0.53
N ILE A 5 -26.53 8.26 1.40
CA ILE A 5 -25.83 9.22 2.28
C ILE A 5 -25.02 8.46 3.34
N PHE A 6 -25.60 7.38 3.90
CA PHE A 6 -24.91 6.56 4.89
C PHE A 6 -23.66 5.87 4.32
N LEU A 7 -23.66 5.50 3.04
CA LEU A 7 -22.50 4.89 2.40
C LEU A 7 -21.29 5.83 2.43
N PHE A 8 -21.45 7.10 2.04
CA PHE A 8 -20.34 8.06 2.00
C PHE A 8 -19.75 8.40 3.38
N ALA A 9 -20.50 8.16 4.46
CA ALA A 9 -20.00 8.29 5.82
C ALA A 9 -19.15 7.09 6.30
N LYS A 10 -19.17 5.96 5.58
CA LYS A 10 -18.42 4.75 5.95
C LYS A 10 -16.94 4.84 5.59
N CYS A 11 -16.15 4.00 6.24
CA CYS A 11 -14.75 3.76 5.92
C CYS A 11 -14.64 3.12 4.53
N ARG A 12 -13.79 3.69 3.67
CA ARG A 12 -13.48 3.20 2.32
C ARG A 12 -12.96 1.76 2.30
N LEU A 13 -12.25 1.34 3.34
CA LEU A 13 -11.57 0.05 3.37
C LEU A 13 -12.42 -1.07 3.97
N CYS A 14 -13.11 -0.83 5.09
CA CYS A 14 -13.89 -1.88 5.75
C CYS A 14 -15.41 -1.77 5.56
N LEU A 15 -15.95 -0.61 5.17
CA LEU A 15 -17.39 -0.30 5.10
C LEU A 15 -18.20 -0.51 6.41
N GLU A 16 -17.56 -1.01 7.48
CA GLU A 16 -18.21 -1.29 8.77
C GLU A 16 -18.33 -0.03 9.63
N ARG A 17 -17.20 0.67 9.82
CA ARG A 17 -17.08 1.83 10.70
C ARG A 17 -17.23 3.15 9.94
N PRO A 18 -17.60 4.25 10.61
CA PRO A 18 -17.53 5.58 10.01
C PRO A 18 -16.09 5.96 9.63
N GLY A 19 -15.93 6.65 8.50
CA GLY A 19 -14.65 7.22 8.08
C GLY A 19 -14.40 8.57 8.77
N VAL A 20 -13.20 8.75 9.32
CA VAL A 20 -12.81 9.97 10.05
C VAL A 20 -11.66 10.74 9.39
N ILE A 21 -10.75 10.04 8.71
CA ILE A 21 -9.60 10.64 8.02
C ILE A 21 -9.91 10.73 6.53
N ASN A 22 -9.78 11.91 5.92
CA ASN A 22 -9.93 12.09 4.48
C ASN A 22 -8.70 11.55 3.74
N LEU A 23 -8.91 10.62 2.79
CA LEU A 23 -7.85 10.02 1.97
C LEU A 23 -7.08 11.06 1.17
N PHE A 24 -7.74 12.14 0.76
CA PHE A 24 -7.18 13.20 -0.09
C PHE A 24 -7.12 14.55 0.65
N GLY A 25 -7.05 14.52 1.99
CA GLY A 25 -6.89 15.72 2.82
C GLY A 25 -5.45 16.22 2.86
N SER A 26 -5.27 17.50 3.21
CA SER A 26 -3.93 18.07 3.46
C SER A 26 -3.25 17.33 4.61
N GLY A 27 -1.98 16.98 4.45
CA GLY A 27 -1.19 16.16 5.39
C GLY A 27 -1.35 14.65 5.19
N ASN A 28 -2.15 14.21 4.22
CA ASN A 28 -2.35 12.80 3.87
C ASN A 28 -1.95 12.52 2.41
N GLU A 29 -1.00 13.26 1.86
CA GLU A 29 -0.61 13.18 0.44
C GLU A 29 -0.15 11.77 0.04
N ASP A 30 0.52 11.05 0.94
CA ASP A 30 1.01 9.69 0.72
C ASP A 30 -0.04 8.62 1.01
N LEU A 31 -1.16 8.96 1.65
CA LEU A 31 -2.12 7.98 2.15
C LEU A 31 -2.78 7.16 1.02
N PRO A 32 -3.22 7.74 -0.11
CA PRO A 32 -3.72 6.96 -1.24
C PRO A 32 -2.70 5.94 -1.77
N GLU A 33 -1.43 6.32 -1.83
CA GLU A 33 -0.35 5.44 -2.28
C GLU A 33 -0.08 4.34 -1.26
N ASP A 34 -0.05 4.67 0.04
CA ASP A 34 0.11 3.67 1.10
C ASP A 34 -1.01 2.62 1.08
N VAL A 35 -2.25 3.06 0.84
CA VAL A 35 -3.39 2.15 0.64
C VAL A 35 -3.14 1.22 -0.53
N TYR A 36 -2.72 1.75 -1.68
CA TYR A 36 -2.42 0.94 -2.86
C TYR A 36 -1.27 -0.05 -2.62
N LEU A 37 -0.17 0.40 -2.01
CA LEU A 37 1.01 -0.43 -1.75
C LEU A 37 0.75 -1.55 -0.74
N CYS A 38 -0.19 -1.36 0.19
CA CYS A 38 -0.51 -2.33 1.23
C CYS A 38 -1.67 -3.28 0.85
N THR A 39 -2.60 -2.84 -0.01
CA THR A 39 -3.84 -3.59 -0.29
C THR A 39 -4.05 -3.93 -1.76
N GLY A 40 -3.31 -3.28 -2.67
CA GLY A 40 -3.55 -3.32 -4.11
C GLY A 40 -4.75 -2.48 -4.58
N LEU A 41 -5.49 -1.85 -3.65
CA LEU A 41 -6.66 -1.03 -3.99
C LEU A 41 -6.25 0.36 -4.46
N ARG A 42 -6.65 0.72 -5.69
CA ARG A 42 -6.56 2.11 -6.17
C ARG A 42 -7.78 2.89 -5.73
N VAL A 43 -7.55 4.02 -5.07
CA VAL A 43 -8.58 4.98 -4.68
C VAL A 43 -8.47 6.23 -5.53
N HIS A 44 -9.59 6.86 -5.88
CA HIS A 44 -9.60 8.07 -6.70
C HIS A 44 -10.64 9.07 -6.18
N PRO A 45 -10.36 10.39 -6.16
CA PRO A 45 -11.32 11.38 -5.64
C PRO A 45 -12.65 11.44 -6.41
N SER A 46 -12.70 10.89 -7.62
CA SER A 46 -13.89 10.89 -8.49
C SER A 46 -14.57 9.52 -8.64
N ASP A 47 -14.22 8.53 -7.81
CA ASP A 47 -14.74 7.17 -7.94
C ASP A 47 -16.15 6.96 -7.34
N ASN A 48 -16.82 8.02 -6.90
CA ASN A 48 -18.16 8.00 -6.28
C ASN A 48 -18.29 7.04 -5.08
N PHE A 49 -17.18 6.72 -4.43
CA PHE A 49 -17.15 5.88 -3.24
C PHE A 49 -16.77 6.70 -1.99
N PRO A 50 -16.79 6.11 -0.79
CA PRO A 50 -16.41 6.83 0.42
C PRO A 50 -14.96 7.31 0.36
N GLN A 51 -14.72 8.58 0.69
CA GLN A 51 -13.40 9.21 0.58
C GLN A 51 -12.66 9.29 1.92
N LYS A 52 -13.15 8.55 2.93
CA LYS A 52 -12.61 8.57 4.30
C LYS A 52 -12.29 7.17 4.80
N ILE A 53 -11.32 7.05 5.69
CA ILE A 53 -10.98 5.80 6.39
C ILE A 53 -11.15 5.94 7.90
N CYS A 54 -11.44 4.83 8.58
CA CYS A 54 -11.53 4.79 10.04
C CYS A 54 -10.14 4.63 10.68
N ASN A 55 -10.03 4.95 11.98
CA ASN A 55 -8.78 4.87 12.76
C ASN A 55 -8.16 3.47 12.80
N GLU A 56 -8.97 2.42 12.73
CA GLU A 56 -8.46 1.04 12.74
C GLU A 56 -7.80 0.69 11.40
N CYS A 57 -8.45 1.01 10.29
CA CYS A 57 -7.89 0.74 8.97
C CYS A 57 -6.61 1.55 8.72
N ILE A 58 -6.53 2.81 9.15
CA ILE A 58 -5.27 3.57 9.05
C ILE A 58 -4.15 2.95 9.91
N GLY A 59 -4.48 2.45 11.11
CA GLY A 59 -3.51 1.73 11.95
C GLY A 59 -2.97 0.49 11.23
N ILE A 60 -3.85 -0.30 10.62
CA ILE A 60 -3.47 -1.48 9.82
C ILE A 60 -2.59 -1.07 8.63
N ILE A 61 -2.94 0.00 7.89
CA ILE A 61 -2.14 0.51 6.77
C ILE A 61 -0.75 0.93 7.24
N HIS A 62 -0.63 1.63 8.37
CA HIS A 62 0.67 2.02 8.93
C HIS A 62 1.53 0.80 9.29
N GLU A 63 0.97 -0.21 9.94
CA GLU A 63 1.71 -1.43 10.27
C GLU A 63 2.07 -2.24 9.02
N ALA A 64 1.17 -2.33 8.04
CA ALA A 64 1.44 -2.96 6.75
C ALA A 64 2.56 -2.24 5.98
N LYS A 65 2.58 -0.90 5.98
CA LYS A 65 3.65 -0.09 5.39
C LYS A 65 4.99 -0.35 6.08
N LYS A 66 5.03 -0.37 7.42
CA LYS A 66 6.24 -0.70 8.19
C LYS A 66 6.76 -2.08 7.83
N LEU A 67 5.87 -3.07 7.74
CA LEU A 67 6.22 -4.43 7.34
C LEU A 67 6.77 -4.45 5.90
N ARG A 68 6.10 -3.79 4.95
CA ARG A 68 6.52 -3.68 3.55
C ARG A 68 7.94 -3.11 3.45
N VAL A 69 8.21 -2.00 4.13
CA VAL A 69 9.55 -1.35 4.12
C VAL A 69 10.60 -2.30 4.70
N ARG A 70 10.31 -2.97 5.81
CA ARG A 70 11.23 -3.95 6.42
C ARG A 70 11.51 -5.11 5.47
N ALA A 71 10.47 -5.68 4.86
CA ALA A 71 10.60 -6.79 3.93
C ALA A 71 11.44 -6.42 2.71
N PHE A 72 11.20 -5.24 2.11
CA PHE A 72 11.96 -4.77 0.94
C PHE A 72 13.43 -4.51 1.25
N LYS A 73 13.73 -3.88 2.40
CA LYS A 73 15.11 -3.69 2.87
C LYS A 73 15.82 -5.03 3.07
N ASN A 74 15.14 -5.99 3.69
CA ASN A 74 15.71 -7.31 3.93
C ASN A 74 15.93 -8.09 2.63
N ASP A 75 14.96 -8.10 1.71
CA ASP A 75 15.11 -8.73 0.39
C ASP A 75 16.27 -8.13 -0.40
N THR A 76 16.40 -6.80 -0.40
CA THR A 76 17.54 -6.10 -1.01
C THR A 76 18.85 -6.56 -0.38
N HIS A 77 18.94 -6.60 0.95
CA HIS A 77 20.15 -7.03 1.65
C HIS A 77 20.49 -8.50 1.36
N LEU A 78 19.51 -9.40 1.39
CA LEU A 78 19.70 -10.82 1.05
C LEU A 78 20.22 -10.97 -0.39
N ARG A 79 19.63 -10.26 -1.35
CA ARG A 79 20.13 -10.25 -2.74
C ARG A 79 21.58 -9.78 -2.80
N THR A 80 21.97 -8.73 -2.08
CA THR A 80 23.37 -8.29 -2.08
C THR A 80 24.33 -9.32 -1.49
N LEU A 81 23.91 -10.08 -0.48
CA LEU A 81 24.73 -11.14 0.13
C LEU A 81 24.89 -12.36 -0.79
N PHE A 82 23.85 -12.69 -1.58
CA PHE A 82 23.81 -13.92 -2.38
C PHE A 82 23.95 -13.70 -3.90
N MET A 83 24.11 -12.46 -4.38
CA MET A 83 24.40 -12.14 -5.79
C MET A 83 25.91 -12.15 -6.12
N VAL A 84 26.74 -12.71 -5.25
CA VAL A 84 28.11 -13.13 -5.55
C VAL A 84 28.16 -14.64 -5.29
N ASP A 85 28.41 -15.43 -6.34
CA ASP A 85 28.66 -16.89 -6.36
C ASP A 85 27.66 -17.76 -7.15
N GLY A 86 27.41 -17.43 -8.43
CA GLY A 86 26.57 -18.32 -9.26
C GLY A 86 26.63 -18.23 -10.78
N VAL A 87 27.42 -17.34 -11.39
CA VAL A 87 27.66 -17.38 -12.84
C VAL A 87 29.16 -17.48 -13.12
N LYS A 88 29.66 -18.72 -13.14
CA LYS A 88 30.71 -19.12 -14.09
C LYS A 88 30.06 -20.04 -15.12
N LYS A 89 30.23 -19.71 -16.39
CA LYS A 89 30.30 -20.52 -17.63
C LYS A 89 30.03 -19.55 -18.81
N ASP A 90 30.89 -19.35 -19.81
CA ASP A 90 32.09 -20.06 -20.23
C ASP A 90 33.07 -19.12 -20.95
N ASN A 91 34.36 -19.40 -20.79
CA ASN A 91 35.39 -18.98 -21.73
C ASN A 91 35.14 -19.73 -23.06
N SER A 92 34.63 -19.05 -24.08
CA SER A 92 34.85 -19.47 -25.46
C SER A 92 35.95 -18.62 -26.08
N VAL A 93 37.20 -19.04 -25.85
CA VAL A 93 38.24 -18.87 -26.86
C VAL A 93 37.97 -19.93 -27.92
N SER A 94 37.83 -19.53 -29.18
CA SER A 94 38.08 -20.39 -30.34
C SER A 94 38.48 -19.53 -31.53
N ASN A 95 39.78 -19.64 -31.83
CA ASN A 95 40.57 -19.28 -33.02
C ASN A 95 40.48 -17.88 -33.62
#